data_AF-E1QPJ7-F1
#
_entry.id   AF-E1QPJ7-F1
#
_cell.length_a   1.000
_cell.length_b   1.000
_cell.length_c   1.000
_cell.angle_alpha   90.00
_cell.angle_beta   90.00
_cell.angle_gamma   90.00
#
_symmetry.space_group_name_H-M   'P 1'
#
loop_
_entity.id
_entity.type
_entity.pdbx_description
1 polymer ?
#
loop_
_entity_poly.entity_id
_entity_poly.type
_entity_poly.pdbx_seq_one_letter_code
_entity_poly.pdbx_strand_id
1 'polypeptide(L)' 'MYVPRTLVIGRCWRCGKKLFRYDDYYVCPKCHALYCPTCAKKTFYKCPADGTPLEAK' A
#
# COMPACT_ATOMS: atom_id res chain seq x y z
N MET A 1 -11.80 -7.82 20.50
CA MET A 1 -12.11 -8.32 19.15
C MET A 1 -10.81 -8.56 18.39
N TYR A 2 -10.40 -9.82 18.23
CA TYR A 2 -9.20 -10.17 17.46
C TYR A 2 -9.64 -10.39 16.02
N VAL A 3 -9.52 -9.38 15.17
CA VAL A 3 -9.81 -9.51 13.74
C VAL A 3 -8.73 -10.43 13.16
N PRO A 4 -9.07 -11.61 12.62
CA PRO A 4 -8.07 -12.51 12.08
C PRO A 4 -7.33 -11.79 10.94
N ARG A 5 -6.02 -11.59 11.12
CA ARG A 5 -5.09 -10.97 10.16
C ARG A 5 -4.81 -11.92 8.97
N THR A 6 -5.84 -12.57 8.43
CA THR A 6 -5.72 -13.64 7.44
C THR A 6 -5.87 -13.15 6.00
N LEU A 7 -6.48 -11.98 5.78
CA LEU A 7 -6.59 -11.37 4.45
C LEU A 7 -5.42 -10.42 4.19
N VAL A 8 -4.25 -11.00 3.93
CA VAL A 8 -3.08 -10.25 3.41
C VAL A 8 -3.37 -9.91 1.96
N ILE A 9 -3.55 -8.62 1.64
CA ILE A 9 -3.73 -8.16 0.24
C ILE A 9 -2.43 -8.36 -0.54
N GLY A 10 -1.30 -8.13 0.13
CA GLY A 10 0.00 -8.29 -0.46
C GLY A 10 1.09 -7.67 0.40
N ARG A 11 2.22 -7.36 -0.23
CA ARG A 11 3.34 -6.68 0.44
C ARG A 11 3.58 -5.33 -0.19
N CYS A 12 3.94 -4.38 0.65
CA CYS A 12 4.46 -3.08 0.24
C CYS A 12 5.65 -3.24 -0.69
N TRP A 13 5.58 -2.69 -1.91
CA TRP A 13 6.67 -2.78 -2.89
C TRP A 13 7.98 -2.20 -2.37
N ARG A 14 7.90 -1.12 -1.58
CA ARG A 14 9.09 -0.41 -1.06
C ARG A 14 9.69 -1.04 0.20
N CYS A 15 8.86 -1.63 1.04
CA CYS A 15 9.21 -1.94 2.42
C CYS A 15 9.00 -3.41 2.81
N GLY A 16 8.38 -4.20 1.93
CA GLY A 16 8.10 -5.63 2.17
C GLY A 16 7.09 -5.91 3.27
N LYS A 17 6.60 -4.88 3.97
CA LYS A 17 5.62 -5.01 5.05
C LYS A 17 4.32 -5.59 4.49
N LYS A 18 3.79 -6.60 5.17
CA LYS A 18 2.49 -7.22 4.84
C LYS A 18 1.39 -6.19 5.06
N LEU A 19 0.56 -6.01 4.03
CA LEU A 19 -0.63 -5.17 4.06
C LEU A 19 -1.84 -6.07 4.25
N PHE A 20 -2.67 -5.72 5.23
CA PHE A 20 -3.89 -6.45 5.54
C PHE A 20 -5.09 -5.69 4.98
N ARG A 21 -6.15 -6.41 4.62
CA ARG A 21 -7.38 -5.84 4.04
C ARG A 21 -8.12 -4.85 4.93
N TYR A 22 -7.84 -4.88 6.23
CA TYR A 22 -8.44 -4.00 7.22
C TYR A 22 -7.57 -2.80 7.59
N ASP A 23 -6.31 -2.74 7.12
CA ASP A 23 -5.43 -1.59 7.32
C ASP A 23 -5.56 -0.64 6.14
N ASP A 24 -5.39 0.67 6.34
CA ASP A 24 -5.30 1.64 5.23
C ASP A 24 -4.12 1.29 4.33
N TYR A 25 -4.35 1.07 3.03
CA TYR A 25 -3.30 0.79 2.07
C TYR A 25 -3.46 1.65 0.82
N TYR A 26 -2.33 1.86 0.14
CA TYR A 26 -2.27 2.70 -1.04
C TYR A 26 -1.93 1.83 -2.25
N VAL A 27 -2.61 2.05 -3.36
CA VAL A 27 -2.40 1.30 -4.59
C VAL A 27 -2.10 2.26 -5.73
N CYS A 28 -1.12 1.89 -6.54
CA CYS A 28 -0.86 2.53 -7.83
C CYS A 28 -1.84 1.99 -8.88
N PRO A 29 -2.69 2.81 -9.53
CA PRO A 29 -3.61 2.32 -10.55
C PRO A 29 -2.91 1.80 -11.82
N LYS A 30 -1.73 2.34 -12.16
CA LYS A 30 -0.98 1.93 -13.36
C LYS A 30 -0.18 0.66 -13.17
N CYS A 31 0.52 0.58 -12.05
CA CYS A 31 1.52 -0.44 -11.80
C CYS A 31 1.05 -1.51 -10.81
N HIS A 32 -0.16 -1.34 -10.25
CA HIS A 32 -0.77 -2.20 -9.24
C HIS A 32 0.12 -2.46 -8.01
N ALA A 33 1.16 -1.64 -7.84
CA ALA A 33 2.06 -1.72 -6.71
C ALA A 33 1.33 -1.26 -5.44
N LEU A 34 1.47 -2.08 -4.39
CA LEU A 34 0.89 -1.82 -3.08
C LEU A 34 1.89 -1.06 -2.21
N TYR A 35 1.41 -0.08 -1.46
CA TYR A 35 2.22 0.75 -0.57
C TYR A 35 1.59 0.87 0.81
N CYS A 36 2.43 0.87 1.84
CA CYS A 36 2.03 1.20 3.20
C CYS A 36 1.69 2.69 3.34
N PRO A 37 0.86 3.08 4.32
CA PRO A 37 0.57 4.48 4.64
C PRO A 37 1.84 5.28 4.96
N THR A 38 2.80 4.64 5.62
CA THR A 38 4.11 5.22 5.91
C THR A 38 4.96 5.44 4.66
N CYS A 39 4.93 4.50 3.71
CA CYS A 39 5.67 4.64 2.46
C CYS A 39 5.02 5.64 1.53
N ALA A 40 3.68 5.65 1.46
CA ALA A 40 2.91 6.61 0.69
C ALA A 40 3.15 8.04 1.21
N LYS A 41 3.14 8.27 2.54
CA LYS A 41 3.53 9.57 3.11
C LYS A 41 4.95 9.99 2.73
N LYS A 42 5.92 9.07 2.79
CA LYS A 42 7.32 9.35 2.41
C LYS A 42 7.50 9.62 0.91
N THR A 43 6.65 9.07 0.06
CA THR A 43 6.66 9.35 -1.38
C THR A 43 5.70 10.47 -1.78
N PHE A 44 5.16 11.24 -0.83
CA PHE A 44 4.18 12.30 -1.08
C PHE A 44 2.96 11.80 -1.89
N TYR A 45 2.51 10.59 -1.58
CA TYR A 45 1.45 9.89 -2.30
C TYR A 45 1.73 9.72 -3.78
N LYS A 46 3.01 9.64 -4.17
CA LYS A 46 3.41 9.35 -5.55
C LYS A 46 4.05 7.99 -5.65
N CYS A 47 3.82 7.34 -6.77
CA CYS A 47 4.45 6.09 -7.09
C CYS A 47 5.89 6.34 -7.58
N PRO A 48 6.93 5.71 -6.99
CA PRO A 48 8.32 5.93 -7.41
C PRO A 48 8.66 5.37 -8.80
N ALA A 49 7.84 4.49 -9.36
CA ALA A 49 8.02 3.94 -10.71
C ALA A 49 7.45 4.89 -11.79
N ASP A 50 6.20 5.31 -11.62
CA ASP A 50 5.45 6.03 -12.67
C ASP A 50 5.17 7.51 -12.35
N GLY A 51 5.49 7.97 -11.13
CA GLY A 51 5.15 9.31 -10.65
C GLY A 51 3.65 9.55 -10.44
N THR A 52 2.82 8.51 -10.62
CA THR A 52 1.36 8.60 -10.51
C THR A 52 0.92 8.79 -9.05
N PRO A 53 -0.15 9.56 -8.81
CA PRO A 53 -0.73 9.67 -7.48
C PRO A 53 -1.27 8.31 -7.02
N LEU A 54 -0.93 7.93 -5.80
CA LEU A 54 -1.38 6.72 -5.14
C LEU A 54 -2.83 6.90 -4.66
N GLU A 55 -3.69 5.95 -4.98
CA GLU A 55 -5.07 5.93 -4.51
C GLU A 55 -5.14 5.17 -3.18
N ALA A 56 -5.82 5.76 -2.19
CA ALA A 56 -6.12 5.09 -0.93
C ALA A 56 -7.32 4.13 -1.12
N LYS A 57 -7.20 2.91 -0.61
CA LYS A 57 -8.28 1.91 -0.58
C LYS A 57 -8.44 1.28 0.80
#